data_AF-A0A7V0ZGQ8-F1
#
_entry.id   AF-A0A7V0ZGQ8-F1
#
_cell.length_a   1.000
_cell.length_b   1.000
_cell.length_c   1.000
_cell.angle_alpha   90.00
_cell.angle_beta   90.00
_cell.angle_gamma   90.00
#
_symmetry.space_group_name_H-M   'P 1'
#
loop_
_entity.id
_entity.type
_entity.pdbx_description
1 polymer ?
#
loop_
_entity_poly.entity_id
_entity_poly.type
_entity_poly.pdbx_seq_one_letter_code
_entity_poly.pdbx_strand_id
1 'polypeptide(L)'
;MRFALADLSIQIGHIRFNNPVFVASGTFGYGTENKELVDVSKLGAIVTKSITLNPREGNPPPRLVETPSGMINSIGLANIGVDKYISDMLPVYEGIGTPIIMNIAGSSMDEYISVLEKIESVSSAIVGYEINISCPNVKEGGMQFGIDCSMTESLTSALRKRTEKLLIMKLSPNVTDISSIATSAENGGADAVSAINTVVG
;
A
#
# COMPACT_ATOMS: atom_id res chain seq x y z
N MET A 1 -3.91 41.59 -9.64
CA MET A 1 -4.39 40.41 -10.40
C MET A 1 -4.29 39.21 -9.47
N ARG A 2 -5.41 38.66 -8.97
CA ARG A 2 -5.38 37.41 -8.20
C ARG A 2 -5.38 36.28 -9.23
N PHE A 3 -4.27 35.56 -9.37
CA PHE A 3 -4.28 34.30 -10.09
C PHE A 3 -5.15 33.33 -9.29
N ALA A 4 -6.21 32.79 -9.90
CA ALA A 4 -6.92 31.66 -9.34
C ALA A 4 -5.98 30.44 -9.44
N LEU A 5 -5.66 29.82 -8.30
CA LEU A 5 -4.91 28.56 -8.30
C LEU A 5 -5.79 27.48 -8.95
N ALA A 6 -5.15 26.55 -9.67
CA ALA A 6 -5.84 25.41 -10.26
C ALA A 6 -6.43 24.52 -9.16
N ASP A 7 -7.65 24.01 -9.37
CA ASP A 7 -8.21 22.95 -8.54
C ASP A 7 -7.46 21.64 -8.83
N LEU A 8 -6.76 21.13 -7.83
CA LEU A 8 -6.00 19.88 -7.92
C LEU A 8 -6.77 18.69 -7.35
N SER A 9 -7.99 18.87 -6.87
CA SER A 9 -8.75 17.78 -6.26
C SER A 9 -9.00 16.63 -7.24
N ILE A 10 -8.90 15.41 -6.73
CA ILE A 10 -9.11 14.18 -7.50
C ILE A 10 -10.09 13.26 -6.77
N GLN A 11 -10.64 12.29 -7.50
CA GLN A 11 -11.48 11.24 -6.94
C GLN A 11 -10.93 9.88 -7.37
N ILE A 12 -10.81 8.95 -6.42
CA ILE A 12 -10.48 7.54 -6.67
C ILE A 12 -11.55 6.70 -5.98
N GLY A 13 -12.22 5.83 -6.74
CA GLY A 13 -13.43 5.16 -6.27
C GLY A 13 -14.45 6.18 -5.75
N HIS A 14 -14.86 6.01 -4.49
CA HIS A 14 -15.80 6.90 -3.80
C HIS A 14 -15.12 7.95 -2.89
N ILE A 15 -13.79 8.02 -2.87
CA ILE A 15 -13.03 8.93 -2.00
C ILE A 15 -12.50 10.13 -2.80
N ARG A 16 -12.76 11.33 -2.30
CA ARG A 16 -12.20 12.58 -2.84
C ARG A 16 -10.95 12.99 -2.06
N PHE A 17 -9.88 13.29 -2.78
CA PHE A 17 -8.63 13.79 -2.23
C PHE A 17 -8.42 15.25 -2.64
N ASN A 18 -7.77 16.03 -1.77
CA ASN A 18 -7.57 17.46 -2.00
C ASN A 18 -6.57 17.75 -3.14
N ASN A 19 -5.67 16.81 -3.42
CA ASN A 19 -4.68 16.88 -4.49
C ASN A 19 -4.13 15.47 -4.81
N PRO A 20 -3.40 15.26 -5.92
CA PRO A 20 -2.90 13.94 -6.32
C PRO A 20 -1.57 13.54 -5.68
N VAL A 21 -0.99 14.34 -4.78
CA VAL A 21 0.36 14.09 -4.23
C VAL A 21 0.26 13.19 -3.02
N PHE A 22 0.52 11.90 -3.22
CA PHE A 22 0.54 10.90 -2.16
C PHE A 22 1.98 10.49 -1.86
N VAL A 23 2.30 10.20 -0.60
CA VAL A 23 3.60 9.61 -0.25
C VAL A 23 3.55 8.09 -0.41
N ALA A 24 4.58 7.51 -1.02
CA ALA A 24 4.61 6.09 -1.36
C ALA A 24 4.92 5.21 -0.13
N SER A 25 4.27 4.04 -0.06
CA SER A 25 4.54 3.04 0.98
C SER A 25 6.04 2.73 1.07
N GLY A 26 6.56 2.75 2.29
CA GLY A 26 7.96 2.44 2.57
C GLY A 26 8.93 3.63 2.50
N THR A 27 8.48 4.79 2.02
CA THR A 27 9.29 6.03 1.95
C THR A 27 8.98 7.03 3.06
N PHE A 28 7.83 6.87 3.73
CA PHE A 28 7.32 7.84 4.70
C PHE A 28 6.85 7.22 6.02
N GLY A 29 7.41 6.05 6.36
CA GLY A 29 7.11 5.33 7.60
C GLY A 29 5.61 5.08 7.79
N TYR A 30 5.09 5.46 8.95
CA TYR A 30 3.67 5.44 9.29
C TYR A 30 3.04 6.84 9.28
N GLY A 31 3.72 7.85 8.70
CA GLY A 31 3.21 9.22 8.57
C GLY A 31 3.50 10.13 9.77
N THR A 32 4.23 9.65 10.77
CA THR A 32 4.51 10.41 12.00
C THR A 32 5.94 10.89 12.10
N GLU A 33 6.84 10.29 11.33
CA GLU A 33 8.29 10.43 11.45
C GLU A 33 8.83 11.70 10.79
N ASN A 34 8.09 12.28 9.84
CA ASN A 34 8.57 13.36 8.97
C ASN A 34 7.82 14.70 9.18
N LYS A 35 7.16 14.89 10.33
CA LYS A 35 6.37 16.10 10.63
C LYS A 35 7.20 17.40 10.61
N GLU A 36 8.51 17.30 10.84
CA GLU A 36 9.44 18.45 10.78
C GLU A 36 9.83 18.82 9.34
N LEU A 37 9.70 17.90 8.39
CA LEU A 37 10.10 18.08 7.00
C LEU A 37 8.94 18.51 6.11
N VAL A 38 7.74 17.99 6.38
CA VAL A 38 6.55 18.21 5.57
C VAL A 38 5.33 18.39 6.47
N ASP A 39 4.55 19.44 6.19
CA ASP A 39 3.20 19.60 6.74
C ASP A 39 2.28 18.56 6.09
N VAL A 40 2.08 17.45 6.81
CA VAL A 40 1.32 16.28 6.30
C VAL A 40 -0.10 16.63 5.88
N SER A 41 -0.72 17.65 6.50
CA SER A 41 -2.09 18.10 6.20
C SER A 41 -2.27 18.62 4.75
N LYS A 42 -1.17 18.90 4.05
CA LYS A 42 -1.17 19.34 2.66
C LYS A 42 -1.07 18.19 1.65
N LEU A 43 -0.76 16.97 2.10
CA LEU A 43 -0.69 15.80 1.23
C LEU A 43 -2.10 15.37 0.80
N GLY A 44 -2.20 14.78 -0.39
CA GLY A 44 -3.44 14.15 -0.84
C GLY A 44 -3.77 12.92 0.02
N ALA A 45 -2.78 12.06 0.26
CA ALA A 45 -2.89 10.90 1.14
C ALA A 45 -1.52 10.43 1.63
N ILE A 46 -1.52 9.65 2.71
CA ILE A 46 -0.35 8.89 3.17
C ILE A 46 -0.61 7.41 2.92
N VAL A 47 0.23 6.79 2.09
CA VAL A 47 0.26 5.34 1.96
C VAL A 47 1.32 4.80 2.94
N THR A 48 0.87 4.12 3.99
CA THR A 48 1.75 3.73 5.10
C THR A 48 2.69 2.59 4.69
N LYS A 49 3.73 2.35 5.49
CA LYS A 49 4.58 1.15 5.37
C LYS A 49 3.73 -0.12 5.33
N SER A 50 4.08 -1.06 4.44
CA SER A 50 3.47 -2.39 4.39
C SER A 50 3.38 -3.06 5.75
N ILE A 51 2.18 -3.47 6.14
CA ILE A 51 1.92 -4.25 7.35
C ILE A 51 1.63 -5.70 6.97
N THR A 52 2.23 -6.63 7.72
CA THR A 52 1.97 -8.08 7.63
C THR A 52 1.21 -8.57 8.87
N LEU A 53 0.71 -9.81 8.84
CA LEU A 53 0.01 -10.41 9.98
C LEU A 53 0.89 -10.39 11.24
N ASN A 54 2.13 -10.86 11.11
CA ASN A 54 3.10 -10.86 12.19
C ASN A 54 4.19 -9.80 11.97
N PRO A 55 4.88 -9.32 13.03
CA PRO A 55 6.03 -8.43 12.88
C PRO A 55 7.15 -9.06 12.04
N ARG A 56 7.91 -8.21 11.34
CA ARG A 56 9.08 -8.63 10.55
C ARG A 56 10.25 -7.70 10.85
N GLU A 57 11.41 -8.28 11.14
CA GLU A 57 12.64 -7.50 11.33
C GLU A 57 13.20 -6.93 10.01
N GLY A 58 12.93 -7.61 8.90
CA GLY A 58 13.50 -7.31 7.59
C GLY A 58 14.82 -8.04 7.33
N ASN A 59 15.46 -7.73 6.20
CA ASN A 59 16.72 -8.37 5.80
C ASN A 59 17.92 -7.83 6.62
N PRO A 60 19.05 -8.54 6.72
CA PRO A 60 20.24 -7.98 7.37
C PRO A 60 20.79 -6.75 6.62
N PRO A 61 21.47 -5.81 7.31
CA PRO A 61 22.16 -4.70 6.66
C PRO A 61 23.41 -5.18 5.89
N PRO A 62 23.89 -4.42 4.87
CA PRO A 62 23.34 -3.17 4.37
C PRO A 62 22.05 -3.38 3.56
N ARG A 63 21.06 -2.50 3.78
CA ARG A 63 19.74 -2.59 3.12
C ARG A 63 19.56 -1.61 1.97
N LEU A 64 20.43 -0.63 1.83
CA LEU A 64 20.32 0.45 0.85
C LEU A 64 21.67 0.69 0.19
N VAL A 65 21.67 0.95 -1.11
CA VAL A 65 22.83 1.41 -1.86
C VAL A 65 22.38 2.41 -2.93
N GLU A 66 23.14 3.49 -3.09
CA GLU A 66 22.89 4.51 -4.11
C GLU A 66 23.25 3.99 -5.51
N THR A 67 22.51 4.43 -6.51
CA THR A 67 22.82 4.23 -7.93
C THR A 67 22.72 5.57 -8.67
N PRO A 68 23.31 5.72 -9.87
CA PRO A 68 23.10 6.92 -10.67
C PRO A 68 21.60 7.17 -10.89
N SER A 69 21.11 8.31 -10.38
CA SER A 69 19.70 8.69 -10.44
C SER A 69 18.73 7.72 -9.74
N GLY A 70 19.20 6.99 -8.71
CA GLY A 70 18.34 6.06 -7.99
C GLY A 70 18.97 5.41 -6.77
N MET A 71 18.35 4.32 -6.33
CA MET A 71 18.85 3.48 -5.25
C MET A 71 18.31 2.06 -5.37
N ILE A 72 19.06 1.10 -4.85
CA ILE A 72 18.59 -0.28 -4.63
C ILE A 72 18.26 -0.43 -3.14
N ASN A 73 17.15 -1.11 -2.85
CA ASN A 73 16.76 -1.42 -1.47
C ASN A 73 16.46 -2.91 -1.29
N SER A 74 16.81 -3.41 -0.11
CA SER A 74 16.52 -4.77 0.35
C SER A 74 16.03 -4.70 1.80
N ILE A 75 14.91 -4.01 2.03
CA ILE A 75 14.38 -3.82 3.40
C ILE A 75 13.84 -5.14 3.99
N GLY A 76 13.27 -6.02 3.16
CA GLY A 76 12.68 -7.30 3.60
C GLY A 76 11.34 -7.17 4.32
N LEU A 77 10.54 -6.14 3.97
CA LEU A 77 9.26 -5.83 4.61
C LEU A 77 9.34 -5.64 6.13
N ALA A 78 10.41 -5.02 6.66
CA ALA A 78 10.50 -4.67 8.07
C ALA A 78 9.26 -3.86 8.53
N ASN A 79 8.50 -4.39 9.48
CA ASN A 79 7.25 -3.78 9.97
C ASN A 79 6.83 -4.33 11.35
N ILE A 80 5.92 -3.62 12.01
CA ILE A 80 5.50 -3.88 13.40
C ILE A 80 4.41 -4.96 13.55
N GLY A 81 3.85 -5.48 12.46
CA GLY A 81 2.71 -6.39 12.47
C GLY A 81 1.38 -5.67 12.71
N VAL A 82 0.27 -6.31 12.33
CA VAL A 82 -1.06 -5.68 12.36
C VAL A 82 -1.54 -5.36 13.77
N ASP A 83 -1.26 -6.21 14.76
CA ASP A 83 -1.77 -5.99 16.12
C ASP A 83 -1.16 -4.73 16.75
N LYS A 84 0.16 -4.53 16.57
CA LYS A 84 0.84 -3.31 17.04
C LYS A 84 0.48 -2.08 16.22
N TYR A 85 0.26 -2.24 14.91
CA TYR A 85 -0.24 -1.15 14.08
C TYR A 85 -1.61 -0.66 14.55
N ILE A 86 -2.52 -1.57 14.89
CA ILE A 86 -3.83 -1.25 15.45
C ILE A 86 -3.68 -0.46 16.77
N SER A 87 -2.89 -0.97 17.72
CA SER A 87 -2.76 -0.33 19.03
C SER A 87 -2.06 1.03 18.99
N ASP A 88 -1.02 1.16 18.17
CA ASP A 88 -0.11 2.29 18.25
C ASP A 88 -0.45 3.38 17.22
N MET A 89 -0.88 2.99 16.02
CA MET A 89 -1.02 3.94 14.90
C MET A 89 -2.44 4.46 14.71
N LEU A 90 -3.47 3.64 14.93
CA LEU A 90 -4.86 4.09 14.74
C LEU A 90 -5.23 5.31 15.60
N PRO A 91 -4.89 5.38 16.90
CA PRO A 91 -5.18 6.56 17.71
C PRO A 91 -4.50 7.83 17.17
N VAL A 92 -3.36 7.70 16.49
CA VAL A 92 -2.64 8.84 15.92
C VAL A 92 -3.33 9.36 14.66
N TYR A 93 -3.96 8.48 13.87
CA TYR A 93 -4.58 8.86 12.61
C TYR A 93 -5.86 9.69 12.77
N GLU A 94 -6.55 9.59 13.91
CA GLU A 94 -7.72 10.43 14.21
C GLU A 94 -7.38 11.94 14.16
N GLY A 95 -6.13 12.31 14.47
CA GLY A 95 -5.66 13.70 14.50
C GLY A 95 -4.76 14.13 13.34
N ILE A 96 -4.47 13.26 12.37
CA ILE A 96 -3.43 13.54 11.35
C ILE A 96 -3.91 14.47 10.21
N GLY A 97 -5.22 14.67 10.08
CA GLY A 97 -5.82 15.60 9.12
C GLY A 97 -5.60 15.24 7.64
N THR A 98 -5.08 14.04 7.37
CA THR A 98 -4.69 13.56 6.03
C THR A 98 -5.25 12.15 5.83
N PRO A 99 -5.87 11.84 4.69
CA PRO A 99 -6.34 10.49 4.41
C PRO A 99 -5.24 9.44 4.51
N ILE A 100 -5.50 8.37 5.26
CA ILE A 100 -4.57 7.23 5.42
C ILE A 100 -5.02 6.06 4.56
N ILE A 101 -4.11 5.57 3.72
CA ILE A 101 -4.25 4.32 2.97
C ILE A 101 -3.26 3.33 3.58
N MET A 102 -3.77 2.24 4.15
CA MET A 102 -2.93 1.23 4.78
C MET A 102 -2.37 0.28 3.72
N ASN A 103 -1.05 0.19 3.61
CA ASN A 103 -0.45 -0.81 2.74
C ASN A 103 -0.43 -2.18 3.43
N ILE A 104 -0.93 -3.22 2.77
CA ILE A 104 -0.96 -4.60 3.27
C ILE A 104 -0.03 -5.46 2.43
N ALA A 105 0.78 -6.28 3.09
CA ALA A 105 1.57 -7.34 2.47
C ALA A 105 1.31 -8.68 3.17
N GLY A 106 1.51 -9.78 2.44
CA GLY A 106 1.31 -11.13 2.94
C GLY A 106 1.99 -12.16 2.04
N SER A 107 2.17 -13.37 2.57
CA SER A 107 2.77 -14.50 1.87
C SER A 107 1.74 -15.53 1.40
N SER A 108 0.48 -15.42 1.87
CA SER A 108 -0.63 -16.28 1.49
C SER A 108 -1.94 -15.48 1.43
N MET A 109 -2.94 -16.01 0.72
CA MET A 109 -4.28 -15.40 0.66
C MET A 109 -4.88 -15.21 2.06
N ASP A 110 -4.70 -16.20 2.94
CA ASP A 110 -5.19 -16.15 4.32
C ASP A 110 -4.53 -15.04 5.13
N GLU A 111 -3.23 -14.76 4.92
CA GLU A 111 -2.57 -13.64 5.60
C GLU A 111 -3.14 -12.29 5.17
N TYR A 112 -3.35 -12.07 3.86
CA TYR A 112 -3.96 -10.83 3.37
C TYR A 112 -5.37 -10.64 3.95
N ILE A 113 -6.18 -11.69 3.91
CA ILE A 113 -7.55 -11.69 4.45
C ILE A 113 -7.52 -11.41 5.95
N SER A 114 -6.66 -12.09 6.71
CA SER A 114 -6.59 -11.94 8.18
C SER A 114 -6.18 -10.53 8.59
N VAL A 115 -5.21 -9.92 7.89
CA VAL A 115 -4.82 -8.52 8.15
C VAL A 115 -5.97 -7.58 7.87
N LEU A 116 -6.65 -7.75 6.73
CA LEU A 116 -7.80 -6.92 6.35
C LEU A 116 -8.96 -7.04 7.35
N GLU A 117 -9.35 -8.26 7.74
CA GLU A 117 -10.46 -8.49 8.68
C GLU A 117 -10.15 -7.90 10.07
N LYS A 118 -8.91 -8.06 10.55
CA LYS A 118 -8.48 -7.44 11.81
C LYS A 118 -8.65 -5.92 11.79
N ILE A 119 -8.22 -5.25 10.73
CA ILE A 119 -8.30 -3.78 10.66
C ILE A 119 -9.73 -3.28 10.41
N GLU A 120 -10.51 -3.97 9.58
CA GLU A 120 -11.92 -3.67 9.33
C GLU A 120 -12.77 -3.77 10.60
N SER A 121 -12.45 -4.71 11.50
CA SER A 121 -13.19 -4.89 12.76
C SER A 121 -13.02 -3.76 13.78
N VAL A 122 -12.04 -2.88 13.61
CA VAL A 122 -11.66 -1.90 14.64
C VAL A 122 -11.49 -0.46 14.15
N SER A 123 -11.33 -0.22 12.84
CA SER A 123 -10.89 1.09 12.35
C SER A 123 -11.86 1.77 11.39
N SER A 124 -12.25 3.01 11.72
CA SER A 124 -12.85 3.98 10.81
C SER A 124 -11.84 5.02 10.28
N ALA A 125 -10.62 5.07 10.83
CA ALA A 125 -9.63 6.12 10.54
C ALA A 125 -8.87 5.92 9.22
N ILE A 126 -8.96 4.74 8.61
CA ILE A 126 -8.32 4.39 7.34
C ILE A 126 -9.35 4.50 6.22
N VAL A 127 -9.01 5.22 5.15
CA VAL A 127 -9.91 5.43 4.00
C VAL A 127 -9.84 4.30 2.96
N GLY A 128 -8.79 3.48 3.02
CA GLY A 128 -8.59 2.38 2.09
C GLY A 128 -7.30 1.60 2.29
N TYR A 129 -7.09 0.64 1.39
CA TYR A 129 -6.01 -0.32 1.43
C TYR A 129 -5.23 -0.30 0.11
N GLU A 130 -3.91 -0.32 0.19
CA GLU A 130 -3.03 -0.63 -0.92
C GLU A 130 -2.48 -2.05 -0.74
N ILE A 131 -2.85 -2.97 -1.62
CA ILE A 131 -2.46 -4.38 -1.52
C ILE A 131 -1.17 -4.60 -2.32
N ASN A 132 -0.08 -4.85 -1.60
CA ASN A 132 1.22 -5.09 -2.17
C ASN A 132 1.39 -6.56 -2.61
N ILE A 133 1.07 -6.84 -3.87
CA ILE A 133 1.19 -8.19 -4.45
C ILE A 133 2.56 -8.48 -5.08
N SER A 134 3.53 -7.57 -4.96
CA SER A 134 4.81 -7.69 -5.66
C SER A 134 5.84 -8.59 -4.95
N CYS A 135 5.49 -9.23 -3.84
CA CYS A 135 6.47 -9.95 -3.02
C CYS A 135 6.86 -11.32 -3.61
N PRO A 136 8.15 -11.57 -3.92
CA PRO A 136 8.60 -12.77 -4.61
C PRO A 136 8.98 -13.87 -3.62
N ASN A 137 8.05 -14.38 -2.82
CA ASN A 137 8.35 -15.52 -1.93
C ASN A 137 8.22 -16.84 -2.70
N VAL A 138 9.18 -17.11 -3.60
CA VAL A 138 9.24 -18.33 -4.42
C VAL A 138 9.95 -19.50 -3.70
N LYS A 139 10.61 -19.24 -2.56
CA LYS A 139 11.50 -20.23 -1.92
C LYS A 139 10.79 -21.40 -1.23
N GLU A 140 9.48 -21.34 -1.03
CA GLU A 140 8.68 -22.40 -0.39
C GLU A 140 7.43 -22.79 -1.21
N GLY A 141 7.53 -22.81 -2.55
CA GLY A 141 6.35 -23.07 -3.40
C GLY A 141 5.29 -21.97 -3.32
N GLY A 142 5.71 -20.76 -2.95
CA GLY A 142 4.82 -19.65 -2.66
C GLY A 142 4.13 -19.09 -3.91
N MET A 143 2.92 -18.63 -3.66
CA MET A 143 1.96 -18.11 -4.62
C MET A 143 2.39 -16.76 -5.23
N GLN A 144 2.33 -16.65 -6.55
CA GLN A 144 2.81 -15.51 -7.32
C GLN A 144 1.68 -14.52 -7.65
N PHE A 145 1.12 -13.89 -6.60
CA PHE A 145 -0.03 -12.98 -6.77
C PHE A 145 0.23 -11.89 -7.80
N GLY A 146 1.40 -11.23 -7.78
CA GLY A 146 1.69 -10.09 -8.66
C GLY A 146 2.11 -10.42 -10.09
N ILE A 147 2.19 -11.70 -10.47
CA ILE A 147 2.57 -12.09 -11.84
C ILE A 147 1.61 -13.11 -12.49
N ASP A 148 0.60 -13.59 -11.75
CA ASP A 148 -0.48 -14.44 -12.25
C ASP A 148 -1.82 -13.69 -12.21
N CYS A 149 -2.46 -13.59 -13.37
CA CYS A 149 -3.75 -12.91 -13.56
C CYS A 149 -4.87 -13.52 -12.72
N SER A 150 -5.01 -14.85 -12.73
CA SER A 150 -6.07 -15.58 -12.01
C SER A 150 -5.93 -15.38 -10.49
N MET A 151 -4.69 -15.39 -10.01
CA MET A 151 -4.38 -15.16 -8.61
C MET A 151 -4.61 -13.72 -8.19
N THR A 152 -4.24 -12.74 -9.02
CA THR A 152 -4.54 -11.32 -8.79
C THR A 152 -6.05 -11.10 -8.65
N GLU A 153 -6.83 -11.63 -9.60
CA GLU A 153 -8.29 -11.51 -9.61
C GLU A 153 -8.91 -12.20 -8.39
N SER A 154 -8.47 -13.43 -8.07
CA SER A 154 -8.97 -14.20 -6.93
C SER A 154 -8.69 -13.51 -5.60
N LEU A 155 -7.46 -13.00 -5.39
CA LEU A 155 -7.11 -12.25 -4.19
C LEU A 155 -7.92 -10.96 -4.09
N THR A 156 -8.00 -10.19 -5.18
CA THR A 156 -8.75 -8.94 -5.19
C THR A 156 -10.22 -9.17 -4.89
N SER A 157 -10.86 -10.17 -5.51
CA SER A 157 -12.25 -10.56 -5.24
C SER A 157 -12.47 -11.00 -3.80
N ALA A 158 -11.52 -11.75 -3.23
CA ALA A 158 -11.60 -12.16 -1.83
C ALA A 158 -11.54 -10.94 -0.89
N LEU A 159 -10.65 -9.98 -1.14
CA LEU A 159 -10.53 -8.77 -0.33
C LEU A 159 -11.73 -7.84 -0.51
N ARG A 160 -12.20 -7.65 -1.74
CA ARG A 160 -13.36 -6.81 -2.04
C ARG A 160 -14.62 -7.24 -1.30
N LYS A 161 -14.86 -8.55 -1.13
CA LYS A 161 -16.02 -9.08 -0.39
C LYS A 161 -16.02 -8.74 1.11
N ARG A 162 -14.92 -8.19 1.64
CA ARG A 162 -14.69 -8.00 3.08
C ARG A 162 -14.57 -6.54 3.50
N THR A 163 -14.54 -5.64 2.53
CA THR A 163 -14.46 -4.21 2.79
C THR A 163 -15.25 -3.48 1.71
N GLU A 164 -15.77 -2.30 2.03
CA GLU A 164 -16.31 -1.35 1.04
C GLU A 164 -15.38 -0.13 0.88
N LYS A 165 -14.28 -0.06 1.64
CA LYS A 165 -13.28 1.02 1.56
C LYS A 165 -12.49 0.97 0.25
N LEU A 166 -11.78 2.04 -0.07
CA LEU A 166 -10.96 2.11 -1.27
C LEU A 166 -9.96 0.93 -1.33
N LEU A 167 -9.96 0.17 -2.42
CA LEU A 167 -9.07 -0.99 -2.62
C LEU A 167 -8.17 -0.75 -3.84
N ILE A 168 -6.88 -0.58 -3.58
CA ILE A 168 -5.86 -0.32 -4.60
C ILE A 168 -4.93 -1.52 -4.70
N MET A 169 -4.74 -2.07 -5.92
CA MET A 169 -3.77 -3.15 -6.14
C MET A 169 -2.43 -2.56 -6.61
N LYS A 170 -1.35 -2.79 -5.85
CA LYS A 170 -0.01 -2.30 -6.20
C LYS A 170 0.74 -3.29 -7.09
N LEU A 171 0.98 -2.88 -8.32
CA LEU A 171 1.49 -3.76 -9.37
C LEU A 171 3.02 -3.80 -9.42
N SER A 172 3.55 -4.99 -9.69
CA SER A 172 4.97 -5.19 -9.99
C SER A 172 5.26 -4.79 -11.44
N PRO A 173 6.36 -4.07 -11.73
CA PRO A 173 6.82 -3.86 -13.11
C PRO A 173 7.48 -5.10 -13.71
N ASN A 174 7.80 -6.10 -12.88
CA ASN A 174 8.64 -7.24 -13.25
C ASN A 174 7.81 -8.38 -13.86
N VAL A 175 7.03 -8.04 -14.89
CA VAL A 175 6.13 -8.93 -15.64
C VAL A 175 6.22 -8.64 -17.13
N THR A 176 5.84 -9.61 -17.96
CA THR A 176 5.81 -9.42 -19.42
C THR A 176 4.72 -8.44 -19.85
N ASP A 177 3.54 -8.51 -19.21
CA ASP A 177 2.41 -7.65 -19.52
C ASP A 177 1.70 -7.21 -18.22
N ILE A 178 1.98 -5.99 -17.79
CA ILE A 178 1.37 -5.39 -16.60
C ILE A 178 -0.09 -5.01 -16.83
N SER A 179 -0.50 -4.77 -18.08
CA SER A 179 -1.88 -4.42 -18.41
C SER A 179 -2.81 -5.59 -18.13
N SER A 180 -2.40 -6.82 -18.46
CA SER A 180 -3.17 -8.02 -18.12
C SER A 180 -3.37 -8.19 -16.61
N ILE A 181 -2.34 -7.92 -15.80
CA ILE A 181 -2.44 -7.96 -14.33
C ILE A 181 -3.40 -6.87 -13.82
N ALA A 182 -3.32 -5.66 -14.39
CA ALA A 182 -4.21 -4.55 -14.03
C ALA A 182 -5.68 -4.87 -14.35
N THR A 183 -5.96 -5.45 -15.51
CA THR A 183 -7.32 -5.89 -15.88
C THR A 183 -7.84 -6.95 -14.91
N SER A 184 -7.01 -7.90 -14.47
CA SER A 184 -7.41 -8.89 -13.46
C SER A 184 -7.68 -8.27 -12.09
N ALA A 185 -6.93 -7.25 -11.69
CA ALA A 185 -7.25 -6.48 -10.48
C ALA A 185 -8.62 -5.79 -10.61
N GLU A 186 -8.89 -5.14 -11.74
CA GLU A 186 -10.20 -4.51 -12.03
C GLU A 186 -11.34 -5.54 -11.99
N ASN A 187 -11.20 -6.68 -12.66
CA ASN A 187 -12.20 -7.76 -12.66
C ASN A 187 -12.49 -8.28 -11.25
N GLY A 188 -11.47 -8.32 -10.39
CA GLY A 188 -11.62 -8.71 -8.99
C GLY A 188 -12.29 -7.64 -8.12
N GLY A 189 -12.52 -6.44 -8.64
CA GLY A 189 -13.20 -5.35 -7.96
C GLY A 189 -12.29 -4.32 -7.31
N ALA A 190 -11.03 -4.19 -7.74
CA ALA A 190 -10.18 -3.08 -7.33
C ALA A 190 -10.77 -1.75 -7.80
N ASP A 191 -10.71 -0.72 -6.95
CA ASP A 191 -11.12 0.64 -7.30
C ASP A 191 -10.05 1.35 -8.14
N ALA A 192 -8.79 0.96 -7.97
CA ALA A 192 -7.65 1.49 -8.70
C ALA A 192 -6.45 0.54 -8.66
N VAL A 193 -5.43 0.87 -9.45
CA VAL A 193 -4.11 0.27 -9.38
C VAL A 193 -3.07 1.34 -9.04
N SER A 194 -2.06 0.98 -8.27
CA SER A 194 -0.85 1.81 -8.13
C SER A 194 0.31 1.12 -8.85
N ALA A 195 0.95 1.85 -9.76
CA ALA A 195 2.05 1.33 -10.57
C ALA A 195 3.19 2.36 -10.62
N ILE A 196 4.44 1.98 -10.40
CA ILE A 196 4.99 0.63 -10.20
C ILE A 196 5.55 0.45 -8.78
N ASN A 197 5.66 -0.80 -8.31
CA ASN A 197 6.66 -1.14 -7.30
C ASN A 197 8.08 -1.14 -7.91
N THR A 198 9.11 -1.45 -7.12
CA THR A 198 10.50 -1.40 -7.60
C THR A 198 10.82 -2.42 -8.70
N VAL A 199 11.67 -2.03 -9.64
CA VAL A 199 12.29 -2.94 -10.61
C VAL A 199 13.32 -3.86 -9.91
N VAL A 200 13.58 -5.03 -10.49
CA VAL A 200 14.70 -5.89 -10.05
C VAL A 200 16.02 -5.19 -10.39
N GLY A 201 16.93 -5.13 -9.41
CA GLY A 201 18.28 -4.57 -9.54
C GLY A 201 19.37 -5.63 -9.38
#